data_AF-A0A1G6A503-F1
#
_entry.id   AF-A0A1G6A503-F1
#
_cell.length_a   1.000
_cell.length_b   1.000
_cell.length_c   1.000
_cell.angle_alpha   90.00
_cell.angle_beta   90.00
_cell.angle_gamma   90.00
#
_symmetry.space_group_name_H-M   'P 1'
#
loop_
_entity.id
_entity.type
_entity.pdbx_description
1 polymer ?
#
loop_
_entity_poly.entity_id
_entity_poly.type
_entity_poly.pdbx_seq_one_letter_code
_entity_poly.pdbx_strand_id
1 'polypeptide(L)'
;MLNANPKTPEAELELMKLKGRLKDVIVQHPGPGRAISMVDLYRRVFGKEPKTKINGTRQLRDLITLVQREGFPIGTSQSSSGGGYYLLVAGSDLEGFIRKEKTKALKILAKIAAIKRTNLPLLLNEIQLSLTADIPGES
;
A
#
# COMPACT_ATOMS: atom_id res chain seq x y z
N MET A 1 -4.84 7.86 -13.14
CA MET A 1 -4.04 7.16 -12.12
C MET A 1 -3.06 8.18 -11.55
N LEU A 2 -2.80 8.19 -10.24
CA LEU A 2 -1.64 8.94 -9.73
C LEU A 2 -0.40 8.30 -10.34
N ASN A 3 0.30 9.02 -11.20
CA ASN A 3 1.53 8.52 -11.80
C ASN A 3 2.60 8.48 -10.71
N ALA A 4 3.17 7.30 -10.46
CA ALA A 4 4.34 7.14 -9.59
C ALA A 4 5.59 7.83 -10.18
N ASN A 5 5.53 8.25 -11.45
CA ASN A 5 6.53 9.04 -12.13
C ASN A 5 5.90 10.37 -12.61
N PRO A 6 5.92 11.43 -11.77
CA PRO A 6 5.38 12.73 -12.16
C PRO A 6 6.14 13.28 -13.37
N LYS A 7 5.40 13.71 -14.40
CA LYS A 7 6.00 14.20 -15.66
C LYS A 7 6.45 15.66 -15.60
N THR A 8 6.12 16.36 -14.52
CA THR A 8 6.44 17.78 -14.31
C THR A 8 6.81 18.04 -12.84
N PRO A 9 7.69 19.03 -12.56
CA PRO A 9 8.04 19.41 -11.19
C PRO A 9 6.84 19.82 -10.33
N GLU A 10 5.86 20.47 -10.94
CA GLU A 10 4.61 20.87 -10.25
C GLU A 10 3.81 19.65 -9.78
N ALA A 11 3.69 18.62 -10.63
CA ALA A 11 2.98 17.39 -10.28
C ALA A 11 3.72 16.60 -9.18
N GLU A 12 5.05 16.66 -9.18
CA GLU A 12 5.88 16.06 -8.13
C GLU A 12 5.68 16.73 -6.78
N LEU A 13 5.72 18.08 -6.76
CA LEU A 13 5.49 18.86 -5.55
C LEU A 13 4.08 18.59 -4.98
N GLU A 14 3.05 18.56 -5.81
CA GLU A 14 1.70 18.25 -5.37
C GLU A 14 1.57 16.82 -4.82
N LEU A 15 2.22 15.85 -5.48
CA LEU A 15 2.25 14.47 -4.98
C LEU A 15 2.93 14.40 -3.61
N MET A 16 4.05 15.10 -3.42
CA MET A 16 4.77 15.16 -2.15
C MET A 16 3.90 15.74 -1.02
N LYS A 17 3.18 16.84 -1.30
CA LYS A 17 2.22 17.44 -0.36
C LYS A 17 1.11 16.46 0.02
N LEU A 18 0.54 15.75 -0.96
CA LEU A 18 -0.52 14.76 -0.72
C LEU A 18 -0.02 13.58 0.14
N LYS A 19 1.19 13.08 -0.13
CA LYS A 19 1.83 12.05 0.71
C LYS A 19 2.02 12.54 2.15
N GLY A 20 2.52 13.76 2.33
CA GLY A 20 2.67 14.38 3.64
C GLY A 20 1.35 14.43 4.41
N ARG A 21 0.30 15.02 3.81
CA ARG A 21 -1.04 15.09 4.42
C ARG A 21 -1.60 13.71 4.76
N LEU A 22 -1.43 12.71 3.89
CA LEU A 22 -1.88 11.35 4.18
C LEU A 22 -1.17 10.79 5.43
N LYS A 23 0.15 10.93 5.52
CA LYS A 23 0.94 10.48 6.68
C LYS A 23 0.47 11.21 7.95
N ASP A 24 0.32 12.53 7.89
CA ASP A 24 -0.14 13.36 9.03
C ASP A 24 -1.51 12.92 9.55
N VAL A 25 -2.46 12.65 8.65
CA VAL A 25 -3.78 12.15 9.03
C VAL A 25 -3.65 10.77 9.66
N ILE A 26 -2.96 9.82 9.01
CA ILE A 26 -2.86 8.44 9.49
C ILE A 26 -2.19 8.33 10.87
N VAL A 27 -1.20 9.18 11.17
CA VAL A 27 -0.55 9.23 12.50
C VAL A 27 -1.54 9.52 13.63
N GLN A 28 -2.62 10.25 13.37
CA GLN A 28 -3.68 10.55 14.36
C GLN A 28 -4.63 9.37 14.64
N HIS A 29 -4.48 8.29 13.85
CA HIS A 29 -5.33 7.10 13.88
C HIS A 29 -4.51 5.84 14.17
N PRO A 30 -3.89 5.71 15.36
CA PRO A 30 -3.11 4.54 15.73
C PRO A 30 -4.01 3.34 16.05
N GLY A 31 -3.74 2.23 15.37
CA GLY A 31 -4.39 0.94 15.62
C GLY A 31 -5.83 0.82 15.08
N PRO A 32 -6.36 -0.41 14.99
CA PRO A 32 -7.63 -0.69 14.33
C PRO A 32 -8.84 -0.06 15.05
N GLY A 33 -8.77 0.15 16.37
CA GLY A 33 -9.84 0.79 17.15
C GLY A 33 -10.03 2.28 16.86
N ARG A 34 -9.07 2.92 16.18
CA ARG A 34 -9.13 4.33 15.77
C ARG A 34 -9.14 4.49 14.26
N ALA A 35 -9.54 3.47 13.50
CA ALA A 35 -9.54 3.53 12.04
C ALA A 35 -10.38 4.70 11.50
N ILE A 36 -9.84 5.40 10.50
CA ILE A 36 -10.56 6.44 9.76
C ILE A 36 -11.25 5.86 8.53
N SER A 37 -12.49 6.25 8.31
CA SER A 37 -13.26 5.84 7.14
C SER A 37 -12.58 6.30 5.84
N MET A 38 -12.78 5.56 4.75
CA MET A 38 -12.26 5.94 3.43
C MET A 38 -12.73 7.35 3.00
N VAL A 39 -13.98 7.70 3.30
CA VAL A 39 -14.58 8.99 2.89
C VAL A 39 -13.96 10.13 3.68
N ASP A 40 -13.83 9.97 5.00
CA ASP A 40 -13.25 11.01 5.85
C ASP A 40 -11.76 11.19 5.59
N LEU A 41 -11.04 10.08 5.35
CA LEU A 41 -9.64 10.15 4.93
C LEU A 41 -9.49 10.90 3.61
N TYR A 42 -10.38 10.64 2.64
CA TYR A 42 -10.37 11.36 1.36
C TYR A 42 -10.56 12.87 1.56
N ARG A 43 -11.56 13.26 2.37
CA ARG A 43 -11.83 14.67 2.67
C ARG A 43 -10.62 15.36 3.31
N ARG A 44 -9.99 14.71 4.29
CA ARG A 44 -8.82 15.27 4.99
C ARG A 44 -7.59 15.41 4.09
N VAL A 45 -7.38 14.47 3.17
CA VAL A 45 -6.21 14.49 2.27
C VAL A 45 -6.40 15.47 1.11
N PHE A 46 -7.57 15.43 0.46
CA PHE A 46 -7.84 16.18 -0.77
C PHE A 46 -8.61 17.49 -0.57
N GLY A 47 -9.14 17.75 0.63
CA GLY A 47 -9.91 18.96 0.94
C GLY A 47 -11.26 19.06 0.21
N LYS A 48 -11.78 17.93 -0.32
CA LYS A 48 -13.01 17.89 -1.11
C LYS A 48 -13.75 16.57 -0.94
N GLU A 49 -15.03 16.56 -1.29
CA GLU A 49 -15.85 15.36 -1.33
C GLU A 49 -15.38 14.38 -2.43
N PRO A 50 -15.44 13.06 -2.19
CA PRO A 50 -15.25 12.07 -3.25
C PRO A 50 -16.31 12.27 -4.34
N LYS A 51 -15.89 12.30 -5.62
CA LYS A 51 -16.80 12.49 -6.76
C LYS A 51 -17.99 11.52 -6.76
N THR A 52 -17.78 10.28 -6.32
CA THR A 52 -18.81 9.23 -6.18
C THR A 52 -18.41 8.26 -5.05
N LYS A 53 -19.39 7.59 -4.43
CA LYS A 53 -19.14 6.60 -3.36
C LYS A 53 -18.27 5.40 -3.81
N ILE A 54 -18.26 5.06 -5.10
CA ILE A 54 -17.62 3.85 -5.64
C ILE A 54 -16.23 4.15 -6.24
N ASN A 55 -16.16 5.16 -7.13
CA ASN A 55 -14.94 5.49 -7.88
C ASN A 55 -14.24 6.75 -7.37
N GLY A 56 -14.90 7.56 -6.54
CA GLY A 56 -14.38 8.85 -6.06
C GLY A 56 -13.11 8.72 -5.22
N THR A 57 -12.86 7.56 -4.61
CA THR A 57 -11.72 7.33 -3.70
C THR A 57 -10.58 6.53 -4.32
N ARG A 58 -10.64 6.21 -5.62
CA ARG A 58 -9.57 5.48 -6.32
C ARG A 58 -8.21 6.16 -6.18
N GLN A 59 -8.20 7.49 -6.31
CA GLN A 59 -7.00 8.31 -6.15
C GLN A 59 -6.37 8.15 -4.75
N LEU A 60 -7.20 8.04 -3.70
CA LEU A 60 -6.71 7.81 -2.35
C LEU A 60 -6.08 6.41 -2.21
N ARG A 61 -6.68 5.38 -2.79
CA ARG A 61 -6.12 4.02 -2.76
C ARG A 61 -4.77 3.94 -3.48
N ASP A 62 -4.65 4.62 -4.64
CA ASP A 62 -3.41 4.73 -5.38
C ASP A 62 -2.33 5.42 -4.51
N LEU A 63 -2.68 6.51 -3.81
CA LEU A 63 -1.78 7.22 -2.89
C LEU A 63 -1.35 6.38 -1.69
N ILE A 64 -2.29 5.67 -1.06
CA ILE A 64 -2.01 4.76 0.07
C ILE A 64 -1.03 3.67 -0.38
N THR A 65 -1.27 3.07 -1.55
CA THR A 65 -0.39 2.02 -2.10
C THR A 65 1.02 2.55 -2.33
N LEU A 66 1.13 3.77 -2.87
CA LEU A 66 2.42 4.42 -3.12
C LEU A 66 3.18 4.65 -1.80
N VAL A 67 2.50 5.19 -0.78
CA VAL A 67 3.08 5.44 0.54
C VAL A 67 3.45 4.15 1.28
N GLN A 68 2.67 3.07 1.12
CA GLN A 68 3.02 1.74 1.64
C GLN A 68 4.26 1.15 0.95
N ARG A 69 4.44 1.38 -0.36
CA ARG A 69 5.66 0.96 -1.09
C ARG A 69 6.92 1.68 -0.61
N GLU A 70 6.77 2.88 -0.08
CA GLU A 70 7.85 3.62 0.62
C GLU A 70 8.11 3.11 2.04
N GLY A 71 7.40 2.07 2.49
CA GLY A 71 7.57 1.47 3.82
C GLY A 71 6.72 2.08 4.93
N PHE A 72 5.84 3.05 4.64
CA PHE A 72 4.99 3.64 5.67
C PHE A 72 3.84 2.69 6.05
N PRO A 73 3.67 2.35 7.35
CA PRO A 73 2.91 1.18 7.74
C PRO A 73 1.42 1.50 7.94
N ILE A 74 0.66 1.52 6.83
CA ILE A 74 -0.79 1.73 6.83
C ILE A 74 -1.52 0.38 6.86
N GLY A 75 -2.39 0.18 7.84
CA GLY A 75 -3.28 -0.97 7.96
C GLY A 75 -4.68 -0.70 7.43
N THR A 76 -5.45 -1.77 7.24
CA THR A 76 -6.89 -1.67 6.94
C THR A 76 -7.70 -2.65 7.79
N SER A 77 -8.89 -2.22 8.21
CA SER A 77 -9.84 -3.04 8.98
C SER A 77 -11.15 -3.13 8.22
N GLN A 78 -11.74 -4.33 8.17
CA GLN A 78 -13.06 -4.59 7.59
C GLN A 78 -14.13 -4.79 8.68
N SER A 79 -13.96 -4.15 9.85
CA SER A 79 -14.97 -4.23 10.91
C SER A 79 -16.34 -3.73 10.46
N SER A 80 -17.39 -4.46 10.81
CA SER A 80 -18.79 -4.06 10.61
C SER A 80 -19.16 -2.79 11.38
N SER A 81 -18.44 -2.46 12.45
CA SER A 81 -18.68 -1.30 13.31
C SER A 81 -17.97 0.00 12.85
N GLY A 82 -17.24 -0.04 11.73
CA GLY A 82 -16.47 1.12 11.26
C GLY A 82 -15.09 0.74 10.75
N GLY A 83 -15.04 -0.04 9.68
CA GLY A 83 -13.81 -0.34 8.94
C GLY A 83 -13.15 0.92 8.35
N GLY A 84 -11.88 0.82 7.99
CA GLY A 84 -11.11 1.98 7.56
C GLY A 84 -9.62 1.75 7.46
N TYR A 85 -8.87 2.84 7.50
CA TYR A 85 -7.42 2.88 7.48
C TYR A 85 -6.87 3.37 8.82
N TYR A 86 -5.71 2.86 9.21
CA TYR A 86 -5.07 3.24 10.47
C TYR A 86 -3.56 3.07 10.37
N LEU A 87 -2.82 3.68 11.29
CA LEU A 87 -1.39 3.44 11.44
C LEU A 87 -1.20 2.10 12.15
N LEU A 88 -0.43 1.20 11.52
CA LEU A 88 0.04 -0.01 12.20
C LEU A 88 1.05 0.42 13.25
N VAL A 89 0.65 0.32 14.51
CA VAL A 89 1.54 0.58 15.65
C VAL A 89 2.44 -0.65 15.83
N ALA A 90 3.68 -0.43 16.29
CA ALA A 90 4.64 -1.51 16.53
C ALA A 90 4.03 -2.61 17.43
N GLY A 91 4.38 -3.87 17.15
CA GLY A 91 3.90 -5.04 17.88
C GLY A 91 3.02 -5.97 17.04
N SER A 92 2.07 -6.64 17.70
CA SER A 92 1.29 -7.74 17.13
C SER A 92 0.48 -7.38 15.88
N ASP A 93 -0.02 -6.14 15.77
CA ASP A 93 -0.79 -5.67 14.61
C ASP A 93 0.08 -5.57 13.35
N LEU A 94 1.27 -4.99 13.48
CA LEU A 94 2.23 -4.89 12.38
C LEU A 94 2.70 -6.27 11.92
N GLU A 95 3.06 -7.15 12.86
CA GLU A 95 3.47 -8.52 12.54
C GLU A 95 2.34 -9.32 11.88
N GLY A 96 1.11 -9.17 12.38
CA GLY A 96 -0.07 -9.80 11.81
C GLY A 96 -0.34 -9.32 10.39
N PHE A 97 -0.17 -8.03 10.13
CA PHE A 97 -0.27 -7.46 8.78
C PHE A 97 0.81 -8.01 7.86
N ILE A 98 2.09 -7.97 8.25
CA ILE A 98 3.22 -8.49 7.47
C ILE A 98 3.01 -9.97 7.15
N ARG A 99 2.57 -10.77 8.13
CA ARG A 99 2.30 -12.20 7.94
C ARG A 99 1.21 -12.42 6.88
N LYS A 100 0.10 -11.69 6.95
CA LYS A 100 -0.99 -11.79 5.98
C LYS A 100 -0.52 -11.44 4.57
N GLU A 101 0.25 -10.36 4.41
CA GLU A 101 0.80 -9.96 3.10
C GLU A 101 1.79 -11.01 2.55
N LYS A 102 2.68 -11.55 3.39
CA LYS A 102 3.58 -12.67 3.01
C LYS A 102 2.77 -13.88 2.51
N THR A 103 1.71 -14.27 3.23
CA THR A 103 0.85 -15.39 2.81
C THR A 103 0.17 -15.12 1.46
N LYS A 104 -0.33 -13.91 1.22
CA LYS A 104 -0.94 -13.54 -0.08
C LYS A 104 0.08 -13.63 -1.21
N ALA A 105 1.28 -13.08 -1.01
CA ALA A 105 2.36 -13.14 -1.99
C ALA A 105 2.72 -14.58 -2.33
N LEU A 106 2.92 -15.44 -1.32
CA LEU A 106 3.22 -16.86 -1.52
C LEU A 106 2.10 -17.59 -2.29
N LYS A 107 0.83 -17.29 -2.02
CA LYS A 107 -0.30 -17.87 -2.77
C LYS A 107 -0.28 -17.47 -4.25
N ILE A 108 0.06 -16.22 -4.55
CA ILE A 108 0.20 -15.73 -5.93
C ILE A 108 1.35 -16.45 -6.63
N LEU A 109 2.51 -16.57 -5.98
CA LEU A 109 3.67 -17.27 -6.52
C LEU A 109 3.40 -18.75 -6.73
N ALA A 110 2.72 -19.41 -5.79
CA ALA A 110 2.30 -20.80 -5.93
C ALA A 110 1.38 -21.00 -7.15
N LYS A 111 0.45 -20.07 -7.39
CA LYS A 111 -0.40 -20.09 -8.60
C LYS A 111 0.44 -19.96 -9.87
N ILE A 112 1.43 -19.06 -9.89
CA ILE A 112 2.33 -18.90 -11.04
C ILE A 112 3.16 -20.17 -11.28
N ALA A 113 3.70 -20.78 -10.22
CA ALA A 113 4.47 -22.02 -10.31
C ALA A 113 3.63 -23.15 -10.94
N ALA A 114 2.37 -23.30 -10.52
CA ALA A 114 1.44 -24.27 -11.10
C ALA A 114 1.18 -24.01 -12.60
N ILE A 115 0.96 -22.75 -12.99
CA ILE A 115 0.77 -22.36 -14.41
C ILE A 115 2.02 -22.69 -15.24
N LYS A 116 3.20 -22.37 -14.71
CA LYS A 116 4.50 -22.68 -15.32
C LYS A 116 4.88 -24.17 -15.27
N ARG A 117 4.08 -25.02 -14.61
CA ARG A 117 4.39 -26.45 -14.35
C ARG A 117 5.76 -26.65 -13.67
N THR A 118 6.10 -25.75 -12.76
CA THR A 118 7.30 -25.84 -11.92
C THR A 118 6.91 -25.89 -10.44
N ASN A 119 7.87 -26.12 -9.55
CA ASN A 119 7.63 -26.02 -8.10
C ASN A 119 7.98 -24.62 -7.59
N LEU A 120 7.38 -24.25 -6.45
CA LEU A 120 7.57 -22.93 -5.85
C LEU A 120 9.05 -22.61 -5.52
N PRO A 121 9.85 -23.54 -4.96
CA PRO A 121 11.29 -23.31 -4.74
C PRO A 121 12.05 -22.90 -6.00
N LEU A 122 11.85 -23.60 -7.12
CA LEU A 122 12.49 -23.26 -8.39
C LEU A 122 12.08 -21.88 -8.89
N LEU A 123 10.79 -21.55 -8.83
CA LEU A 123 10.31 -20.21 -9.20
C LEU A 123 10.92 -19.11 -8.31
N LEU A 124 11.10 -19.37 -7.01
CA LEU A 124 11.73 -18.42 -6.10
C LEU A 124 13.21 -18.19 -6.45
N ASN A 125 13.94 -19.25 -6.81
CA ASN A 125 15.32 -19.14 -7.28
C ASN A 125 15.41 -18.33 -8.58
N GLU A 126 14.52 -18.58 -9.56
CA GLU A 126 14.44 -17.78 -10.80
C GLU A 126 14.26 -16.29 -10.49
N ILE A 127 13.32 -15.97 -9.58
CA ILE A 127 13.05 -14.59 -9.16
C ILE A 127 14.27 -13.98 -8.49
N GLN A 128 14.93 -14.71 -7.57
CA GLN A 128 16.13 -14.23 -6.89
C GLN A 128 17.23 -13.87 -7.89
N LEU A 129 17.49 -14.76 -8.87
CA LEU A 129 18.49 -14.52 -9.92
C LEU A 129 18.15 -13.29 -10.77
N SER A 130 16.89 -13.12 -11.17
CA SER A 130 16.45 -11.93 -11.93
C SER A 130 16.60 -10.63 -11.14
N LEU A 131 16.32 -10.65 -9.84
CA LEU A 131 16.44 -9.47 -8.98
C LEU A 131 17.90 -9.03 -8.83
N THR A 132 18.84 -9.98 -8.76
CA THR A 132 20.29 -9.68 -8.73
C THR A 132 20.84 -9.24 -10.09
N ALA A 133 20.24 -9.68 -11.21
CA ALA A 133 20.68 -9.29 -12.54
C ALA A 133 20.22 -7.88 -12.95
N ASP A 134 19.08 -7.42 -12.43
CA ASP A 134 18.50 -6.09 -12.69
C ASP A 134 19.04 -4.98 -11.76
N ILE A 135 20.00 -5.27 -10.88
CA ILE A 135 20.76 -4.26 -10.12
C ILE A 135 22.10 -4.05 -10.84
N PRO A 136 22.27 -2.97 -11.63
CA PRO A 136 23.57 -2.65 -12.19
C PRO A 136 24.52 -2.20 -11.08
N GLY A 137 25.48 -3.05 -10.74
CA GLY A 137 26.81 -2.70 -10.20
C GLY A 137 26.88 -2.05 -8.82
N GLU A 138 27.08 -2.88 -7.78
CA GLU A 138 28.10 -2.58 -6.77
C GLU A 138 29.24 -3.60 -6.97
N SER A 139 30.17 -3.26 -7.86
CA SER A 139 31.51 -3.86 -7.97
C SER A 139 32.52 -2.75 -8.15
#